data_AF-A0AAV2SGE4-F1
#
_entry.id   AF-A0AAV2SGE4-F1
#
_cell.length_a   1.000
_cell.length_b   1.000
_cell.length_c   1.000
_cell.angle_alpha   90.00
_cell.angle_beta   90.00
_cell.angle_gamma   90.00
#
_symmetry.space_group_name_H-M   'P 1'
#
loop_
_entity.id
_entity.type
_entity.pdbx_description
1 polymer ?
#
loop_
_entity_poly.entity_id
_entity_poly.type
_entity_poly.pdbx_seq_one_letter_code
_entity_poly.pdbx_strand_id
1 'polypeptide(L)'
;EMFFMEIINHVYEGIDLFDQNGVDRIFEFILLTVNPSFKGKGIARKLVELSEQKGIEEGCQLGKVEASNVITQYIWKQLGYQPFTVFQFQEYNKEKGKDVFDLAAAAPTTGWHCMSKRLDGKS
;
A
#
# COMPACT_ATOMS: atom_id res chain seq x y z
N GLU A 1 11.93 -14.77 8.85
CA GLU A 1 12.14 -13.37 9.30
C GLU A 1 13.17 -12.61 8.46
N MET A 2 14.41 -13.09 8.30
CA MET A 2 15.49 -12.35 7.62
C MET A 2 15.18 -11.95 6.15
N PHE A 3 14.50 -12.81 5.40
CA PHE A 3 14.16 -12.59 3.99
C PHE A 3 13.09 -11.49 3.77
N PHE A 4 12.12 -11.37 4.68
CA PHE A 4 11.07 -10.35 4.58
C PHE A 4 11.67 -8.95 4.79
N MET A 5 12.54 -8.81 5.80
CA MET A 5 13.23 -7.54 6.07
C MET A 5 14.14 -7.11 4.92
N GLU A 6 14.78 -8.04 4.22
CA GLU A 6 15.58 -7.72 3.01
C GLU A 6 14.71 -7.07 1.93
N ILE A 7 13.53 -7.63 1.65
CA ILE A 7 12.60 -7.08 0.66
C ILE A 7 12.09 -5.72 1.10
N ILE A 8 11.71 -5.54 2.37
CA ILE A 8 11.28 -4.23 2.91
C ILE A 8 12.36 -3.18 2.72
N ASN A 9 13.60 -3.49 3.10
CA ASN A 9 14.72 -2.56 2.95
C ASN A 9 14.95 -2.18 1.49
N HIS A 10 14.83 -3.14 0.57
CA HIS A 10 14.93 -2.88 -0.86
C HIS A 10 13.78 -2.01 -1.38
N VAL A 11 12.54 -2.28 -0.96
CA VAL A 11 11.35 -1.51 -1.37
C VAL A 11 11.42 -0.06 -0.91
N TYR A 12 11.96 0.18 0.30
CA TYR A 12 12.02 1.50 0.94
C TYR A 12 13.40 2.17 0.82
N GLU A 13 14.32 1.63 0.01
CA GLU A 13 15.64 2.21 -0.15
C GLU A 13 15.54 3.65 -0.69
N GLY A 14 16.08 4.61 0.06
CA GLY A 14 16.03 6.04 -0.29
C GLY A 14 14.66 6.71 -0.13
N ILE A 15 13.68 6.03 0.48
CA ILE A 15 12.33 6.57 0.69
C ILE A 15 12.18 7.04 2.14
N ASP A 16 12.06 8.36 2.30
CA ASP A 16 11.61 8.97 3.56
C ASP A 16 10.25 9.65 3.33
N LEU A 17 9.18 8.95 3.69
CA LEU A 17 7.83 9.49 3.49
C LEU A 17 7.52 10.70 4.37
N PHE A 18 8.16 10.84 5.53
CA PHE A 18 7.92 11.97 6.42
C PHE A 18 8.49 13.24 5.80
N ASP A 19 9.78 13.20 5.44
CA ASP A 19 10.48 14.35 4.85
C ASP A 19 9.95 14.68 3.46
N GLN A 20 9.75 13.68 2.59
CA GLN A 20 9.26 13.89 1.22
C GLN A 20 7.85 14.51 1.17
N ASN A 21 7.05 14.33 2.22
CA ASN A 21 5.68 14.88 2.29
C ASN A 21 5.54 16.03 3.30
N GLY A 22 6.59 16.39 4.03
CA GLY A 22 6.53 17.40 5.09
C GLY A 22 5.46 17.08 6.15
N VAL A 23 5.45 15.84 6.64
CA VAL A 23 4.49 15.35 7.65
C VAL A 23 5.20 14.84 8.88
N ASP A 24 4.54 14.92 10.03
CA ASP A 24 5.02 14.38 11.30
C ASP A 24 4.35 13.05 11.68
N ARG A 25 3.17 12.78 11.11
CA ARG A 25 2.36 11.60 11.42
C ARG A 25 1.71 10.99 10.19
N ILE A 26 1.92 9.69 10.04
CA ILE A 26 1.36 8.84 8.98
C ILE A 26 0.39 7.84 9.62
N PHE A 27 -0.80 7.71 9.02
CA PHE A 27 -1.77 6.68 9.35
C PHE A 27 -1.60 5.52 8.38
N GLU A 28 -1.23 4.34 8.87
CA GLU A 28 -1.02 3.16 8.02
C GLU A 28 -2.18 2.18 8.08
N PHE A 29 -2.67 1.79 6.89
CA PHE A 29 -3.62 0.71 6.72
C PHE A 29 -2.89 -0.63 6.63
N ILE A 30 -2.89 -1.38 7.74
CA ILE A 30 -2.25 -2.71 7.80
C ILE A 30 -3.09 -3.78 7.09
N LEU A 31 -4.42 -3.74 7.25
CA LEU A 31 -5.31 -4.74 6.65
C LEU A 31 -6.68 -4.13 6.34
N LEU A 32 -7.21 -4.46 5.15
CA LEU A 32 -8.59 -4.17 4.76
C LEU A 32 -9.26 -5.47 4.34
N THR A 33 -10.25 -5.92 5.11
CA THR A 33 -10.98 -7.15 4.83
C THR A 33 -12.48 -6.94 4.94
N VAL A 34 -13.24 -7.59 4.06
CA VAL A 34 -14.69 -7.60 4.05
C VAL A 34 -15.15 -9.03 3.82
N ASN A 35 -16.10 -9.50 4.63
CA ASN A 35 -16.68 -10.81 4.43
C ASN A 35 -17.38 -10.87 3.04
N PRO A 36 -17.09 -11.88 2.19
CA PRO A 36 -17.64 -11.97 0.84
C PRO A 36 -19.17 -11.93 0.75
N SER A 37 -19.87 -12.40 1.80
CA SER A 37 -21.34 -12.34 1.90
C SER A 37 -21.89 -10.91 1.91
N PHE A 38 -21.03 -9.90 2.11
CA PHE A 38 -21.39 -8.49 2.11
C PHE A 38 -20.76 -7.68 0.96
N LYS A 39 -20.24 -8.37 -0.08
CA LYS A 39 -19.69 -7.72 -1.27
C LYS A 39 -20.75 -6.84 -1.98
N GLY A 40 -20.28 -5.82 -2.70
CA GLY A 40 -21.13 -4.92 -3.49
C GLY A 40 -21.92 -3.89 -2.69
N LYS A 41 -21.74 -3.83 -1.37
CA LYS A 41 -22.45 -2.88 -0.47
C LYS A 41 -21.65 -1.62 -0.12
N GLY A 42 -20.48 -1.40 -0.75
CA GLY A 42 -19.62 -0.25 -0.47
C GLY A 42 -18.88 -0.30 0.88
N ILE A 43 -18.91 -1.42 1.61
CA ILE A 43 -18.33 -1.54 2.97
C ILE A 43 -16.83 -1.23 2.99
N ALA A 44 -16.06 -1.75 2.04
CA ALA A 44 -14.61 -1.51 1.99
C ALA A 44 -14.29 0.00 1.90
N ARG A 45 -14.99 0.73 1.02
CA ARG A 45 -14.87 2.18 0.90
C ARG A 45 -15.25 2.86 2.22
N LYS A 46 -16.37 2.46 2.83
CA LYS A 46 -16.82 3.10 4.08
C LYS A 46 -15.86 2.86 5.24
N LEU A 47 -15.26 1.67 5.33
CA LEU A 47 -14.21 1.38 6.31
C LEU A 47 -13.01 2.31 6.12
N VAL A 48 -12.54 2.48 4.87
CA VAL A 48 -11.43 3.41 4.59
C VAL A 48 -11.78 4.83 4.99
N GLU A 49 -12.93 5.35 4.59
CA GLU A 49 -13.36 6.72 4.95
C GLU A 49 -13.40 6.95 6.46
N LEU A 50 -13.93 5.99 7.23
CA LEU A 50 -14.00 6.09 8.69
C LEU A 50 -12.61 6.01 9.33
N SER A 51 -11.73 5.16 8.80
CA SER A 51 -10.34 5.08 9.26
C SER A 51 -9.53 6.33 8.91
N GLU A 52 -9.72 6.91 7.72
CA GLU A 52 -9.11 8.19 7.34
C GLU A 52 -9.56 9.30 8.29
N GLN A 53 -10.87 9.38 8.58
CA GLN A 53 -11.39 10.33 9.55
C GLN A 53 -10.73 10.16 10.92
N LYS A 54 -10.60 8.92 11.41
CA LYS A 54 -9.92 8.65 12.69
C LYS A 54 -8.45 9.08 12.64
N GLY A 55 -7.74 8.80 11.55
CA GLY A 55 -6.36 9.27 11.36
C GLY A 55 -6.26 10.81 11.42
N ILE A 56 -7.17 11.51 10.76
CA ILE A 56 -7.23 12.99 10.77
C ILE A 56 -7.49 13.51 12.19
N GLU A 57 -8.43 12.91 12.92
CA GLU A 57 -8.75 13.29 14.31
C GLU A 57 -7.54 13.11 15.25
N GLU A 58 -6.69 12.11 14.99
CA GLU A 58 -5.43 11.88 15.73
C GLU A 58 -4.25 12.73 15.22
N GLY A 59 -4.48 13.59 14.23
CA GLY A 59 -3.49 14.51 13.69
C GLY A 59 -2.57 13.91 12.63
N CYS A 60 -2.91 12.77 12.03
CA CYS A 60 -2.19 12.22 10.89
C CYS A 60 -2.48 13.04 9.62
N GLN A 61 -1.43 13.30 8.83
CA GLN A 61 -1.52 14.13 7.63
C GLN A 61 -1.47 13.30 6.34
N LEU A 62 -0.98 12.07 6.42
CA LEU A 62 -0.79 11.15 5.30
C LEU A 62 -1.36 9.78 5.64
N GLY A 63 -2.17 9.22 4.75
CA GLY A 63 -2.55 7.82 4.74
C GLY A 63 -1.52 7.03 3.94
N LYS A 64 -1.09 5.87 4.45
CA LYS A 64 -0.18 4.94 3.78
C LYS A 64 -0.82 3.56 3.69
N VAL A 65 -0.59 2.87 2.58
CA VAL A 65 -0.98 1.47 2.43
C VAL A 65 0.02 0.69 1.59
N GLU A 66 0.15 -0.59 1.94
CA GLU A 66 0.94 -1.59 1.23
C GLU A 66 -0.01 -2.56 0.51
N ALA A 67 -0.29 -2.30 -0.76
CA ALA A 67 -1.27 -3.04 -1.55
C ALA A 67 -0.62 -4.22 -2.30
N SER A 68 -0.73 -5.42 -1.72
CA SER A 68 -0.10 -6.66 -2.19
C SER A 68 -0.96 -7.52 -3.13
N ASN A 69 -2.14 -7.06 -3.54
CA ASN A 69 -3.04 -7.76 -4.47
C ASN A 69 -3.60 -6.75 -5.49
N VAL A 70 -3.65 -7.13 -6.78
CA VAL A 70 -4.21 -6.29 -7.85
C VAL A 70 -5.62 -5.73 -7.55
N ILE A 71 -6.46 -6.48 -6.83
CA ILE A 71 -7.81 -6.04 -6.45
C ILE A 71 -7.72 -4.86 -5.47
N THR A 72 -6.90 -4.97 -4.43
CA THR A 72 -6.76 -3.89 -3.44
C THR A 72 -6.00 -2.71 -4.03
N GLN A 73 -4.99 -2.95 -4.89
CA GLN A 73 -4.31 -1.91 -5.65
C GLN A 73 -5.30 -1.06 -6.45
N TYR A 74 -6.25 -1.70 -7.14
CA TYR A 74 -7.30 -0.99 -7.85
C TYR A 74 -8.19 -0.16 -6.91
N ILE A 75 -8.65 -0.75 -5.80
CA ILE A 75 -9.50 -0.06 -4.82
C ILE A 75 -8.79 1.18 -4.25
N TRP A 76 -7.54 1.06 -3.84
CA TRP A 76 -6.77 2.17 -3.28
C TRP A 76 -6.58 3.31 -4.29
N LYS A 77 -6.31 2.98 -5.57
CA LYS A 77 -6.30 3.99 -6.65
C LYS A 77 -7.63 4.73 -6.77
N GLN A 78 -8.76 4.01 -6.71
CA GLN A 78 -10.09 4.62 -6.75
C GLN A 78 -10.42 5.48 -5.52
N LEU A 79 -9.69 5.30 -4.41
CA LEU A 79 -9.82 6.09 -3.19
C LEU A 79 -8.85 7.28 -3.14
N GLY A 80 -8.08 7.50 -4.21
CA GLY A 80 -7.17 8.64 -4.36
C GLY A 80 -5.73 8.36 -3.90
N TYR A 81 -5.39 7.13 -3.51
CA TYR A 81 -4.02 6.78 -3.18
C TYR A 81 -3.19 6.67 -4.47
N GLN A 82 -1.96 7.19 -4.41
CA GLN A 82 -0.99 7.12 -5.50
C GLN A 82 0.23 6.32 -5.06
N PRO A 83 0.83 5.51 -5.95
CA PRO A 83 2.05 4.79 -5.63
C PRO A 83 3.22 5.77 -5.46
N PHE A 84 3.98 5.63 -4.38
CA PHE A 84 5.29 6.28 -4.21
C PHE A 84 6.44 5.32 -4.52
N THR A 85 6.20 4.01 -4.41
CA THR A 85 7.08 2.97 -4.96
C THR A 85 6.25 1.76 -5.40
N VAL A 86 6.76 1.06 -6.41
CA VAL A 86 6.18 -0.20 -6.90
C VAL A 86 7.30 -1.22 -7.01
N PHE A 87 7.21 -2.25 -6.20
CA PHE A 87 8.13 -3.37 -6.22
C PHE A 87 7.64 -4.45 -7.19
N GLN A 88 8.34 -4.61 -8.30
CA GLN A 88 7.98 -5.56 -9.36
C GLN A 88 8.65 -6.92 -9.13
N PHE A 89 7.86 -7.99 -9.03
CA PHE A 89 8.38 -9.33 -8.74
C PHE A 89 9.33 -9.82 -9.84
N GLN A 90 9.01 -9.56 -11.11
CA GLN A 90 9.84 -9.96 -12.23
C GLN A 90 11.19 -9.24 -12.26
N GLU A 91 11.23 -7.96 -11.89
CA GLU A 91 12.46 -7.17 -11.86
C GLU A 91 13.36 -7.65 -10.72
N TYR A 92 12.79 -7.93 -9.55
CA TYR A 92 13.53 -8.48 -8.43
C TYR A 92 14.10 -9.88 -8.70
N ASN A 93 13.35 -10.76 -9.37
CA ASN A 93 13.87 -12.07 -9.80
C ASN A 93 15.08 -11.91 -10.74
N LYS A 94 15.01 -10.96 -11.68
CA LYS A 94 16.13 -10.65 -12.59
C LYS A 94 17.35 -10.13 -11.84
N GLU A 95 17.16 -9.19 -10.91
CA GLU A 95 18.24 -8.64 -10.08
C GLU A 95 18.94 -9.73 -9.27
N LYS A 96 18.18 -10.64 -8.65
CA LYS A 96 18.72 -11.73 -7.84
C LYS A 96 19.26 -12.91 -8.66
N GLY A 97 19.04 -12.92 -9.98
CA GLY A 97 19.43 -14.02 -10.86
C GLY A 97 18.75 -15.36 -10.52
N LYS A 98 17.60 -15.34 -9.84
CA LYS A 98 16.85 -16.53 -9.41
C LYS A 98 15.36 -16.21 -9.26
N ASP A 99 14.52 -17.24 -9.33
CA ASP A 99 13.08 -17.12 -9.10
C ASP A 99 12.78 -17.01 -7.61
N VAL A 100 12.81 -15.77 -7.10
CA VAL A 100 12.44 -15.47 -5.72
C VAL A 100 10.91 -15.51 -5.54
N PHE A 101 10.19 -14.98 -6.54
CA PHE A 101 8.73 -15.01 -6.61
C PHE A 101 8.27 -15.92 -7.74
N ASP A 102 7.27 -16.76 -7.46
CA ASP A 102 6.56 -17.51 -8.50
C ASP A 102 5.56 -16.58 -9.20
N LEU A 103 5.89 -16.15 -10.41
CA LEU A 103 5.09 -15.20 -11.19
C LEU A 103 3.75 -15.81 -11.65
N ALA A 104 3.69 -17.13 -11.87
CA ALA A 104 2.46 -17.80 -12.27
C ALA A 104 1.50 -17.92 -11.09
N ALA A 105 2.01 -18.25 -9.91
CA ALA A 105 1.22 -18.28 -8.67
C ALA A 105 0.78 -16.88 -8.22
N ALA A 106 1.59 -15.84 -8.46
CA ALA A 106 1.26 -14.46 -8.10
C ALA A 106 0.24 -13.82 -9.05
N ALA A 107 0.15 -14.29 -10.29
CA ALA A 107 -0.76 -13.73 -11.29
C ALA A 107 -2.22 -13.72 -10.77
N PRO A 108 -2.98 -12.64 -11.02
CA PRO A 108 -2.64 -11.48 -11.88
C PRO A 108 -1.85 -10.35 -11.18
N THR A 109 -1.38 -10.53 -9.95
CA THR A 109 -0.58 -9.51 -9.25
C THR A 109 0.88 -9.58 -9.71
N THR A 110 1.40 -8.49 -10.27
CA THR A 110 2.77 -8.42 -10.81
C THR A 110 3.78 -7.86 -9.81
N GLY A 111 3.29 -7.24 -8.75
CA GLY A 111 4.13 -6.55 -7.80
C GLY A 111 3.34 -5.98 -6.64
N TRP A 112 4.09 -5.37 -5.73
CA TRP A 112 3.59 -4.74 -4.54
C TRP A 112 3.61 -3.22 -4.70
N HIS A 113 2.46 -2.58 -4.48
CA HIS A 113 2.34 -1.13 -4.58
C HIS A 113 2.32 -0.53 -3.19
N CYS A 114 3.32 0.28 -2.84
CA CYS A 114 3.27 1.09 -1.64
C CYS A 114 2.73 2.47 -2.04
N MET A 115 1.63 2.86 -1.41
CA MET A 115 0.81 3.97 -1.86
C MET A 115 0.50 4.93 -0.72
N SER A 116 0.32 6.20 -1.03
CA SER A 116 -0.02 7.23 -0.06
C SER A 116 -1.08 8.20 -0.58
N LYS A 117 -1.73 8.90 0.36
CA LYS A 117 -2.72 9.95 0.11
C LYS A 117 -2.66 11.00 1.20
N ARG A 118 -2.66 12.28 0.85
CA ARG A 118 -2.83 13.38 1.82
C ARG A 118 -4.22 13.32 2.44
N LEU A 119 -4.29 13.36 3.77
CA LEU A 119 -5.54 13.33 4.53
C LEU A 119 -5.96 14.72 5.00
N ASP A 120 -5.03 15.67 5.12
CA ASP A 120 -5.27 17.02 5.61
C ASP A 120 -5.71 18.02 4.53
N GLY A 121 -6.08 17.53 3.34
CA GLY A 121 -6.59 18.33 2.23
C GLY A 121 -5.54 19.20 1.52
N LYS A 122 -4.26 19.12 1.88
CA LYS A 122 -3.18 19.77 1.13
C LYS A 122 -2.83 18.94 -0.11
N SER A 123 -2.77 19.59 -1.27
CA SER A 123 -2.32 19.02 -2.54
C SER A 123 -0.81 19.11 -2.70
#